data_AF-A0A3B0TLQ9-F1
#
_entry.id   AF-A0A3B0TLQ9-F1
#
_cell.length_a   1.000
_cell.length_b   1.000
_cell.length_c   1.000
_cell.angle_alpha   90.00
_cell.angle_beta   90.00
_cell.angle_gamma   90.00
#
_symmetry.space_group_name_H-M   'P 1'
#
loop_
_entity.id
_entity.type
_entity.pdbx_description
1 polymer ?
#
loop_
_entity_poly.entity_id
_entity_poly.type
_entity_poly.pdbx_seq_one_letter_code
_entity_poly.pdbx_strand_id
1 'polypeptide(L)'
;MRLTCPFCSDRDVGEFTQLGEDKGTRPDPEHEKAQTLFVDYLYLRDNPAGPNNELWYHAQGCRQWLRVVRNTTTHEIISVELAATGKKTAENTKDKPAEKTRSNNAC
;
A
#
# COMPACT_ATOMS: atom_id res chain seq x y z
N MET A 1 6.46 -12.09 14.97
CA MET A 1 6.94 -11.20 13.89
C MET A 1 7.47 -9.94 14.55
N ARG A 2 8.52 -9.33 14.02
CA ARG A 2 9.10 -8.10 14.59
C ARG A 2 9.23 -7.03 13.52
N LEU A 3 9.10 -5.76 13.92
CA LEU A 3 9.15 -4.60 13.04
C LEU A 3 10.21 -3.62 13.56
N THR A 4 11.10 -3.20 12.66
CA THR A 4 12.16 -2.24 12.98
C THR A 4 11.65 -0.82 12.78
N CYS A 5 11.14 -0.22 13.86
CA CYS A 5 10.76 1.19 13.83
C CYS A 5 12.01 2.09 13.77
N PRO A 6 12.10 3.05 12.84
CA PRO A 6 13.25 3.95 12.73
C PRO A 6 13.54 4.78 13.99
N PHE A 7 12.55 4.99 14.86
CA PHE A 7 12.69 5.75 16.10
C PHE A 7 12.79 4.87 17.35
N CYS A 8 12.14 3.70 17.35
CA CYS A 8 12.01 2.85 18.54
C CYS A 8 12.80 1.55 18.46
N SER A 9 13.59 1.36 17.40
CA SER A 9 14.33 0.15 17.06
C SER A 9 13.41 -1.05 16.82
N ASP A 10 13.94 -2.26 16.97
CA ASP A 10 13.24 -3.51 16.76
C ASP A 10 12.22 -3.80 17.88
N ARG A 11 10.95 -3.94 17.49
CA ARG A 11 9.81 -4.08 18.40
C ARG A 11 8.89 -5.22 17.98
N ASP A 12 8.15 -5.75 18.95
CA ASP A 12 7.17 -6.79 18.68
C ASP A 12 5.97 -6.23 17.92
N VAL A 13 5.43 -7.03 17.00
CA VAL A 13 4.29 -6.64 16.15
C VAL A 13 3.04 -6.27 16.96
N GLY A 14 2.88 -6.79 18.19
CA GLY A 14 1.76 -6.46 19.08
C GLY A 14 1.73 -4.99 19.55
N GLU A 15 2.83 -4.25 19.40
CA GLU A 15 2.86 -2.81 19.67
C GLU A 15 2.24 -1.96 18.53
N PHE A 16 1.98 -2.59 17.37
CA PHE A 16 1.57 -1.91 16.15
C PHE A 16 0.13 -2.25 15.75
N THR A 17 -0.54 -1.31 15.09
CA THR A 17 -1.85 -1.48 14.49
C THR A 17 -1.72 -1.47 12.97
N GLN A 18 -2.10 -2.57 12.32
CA GLN A 18 -2.12 -2.69 10.87
C GLN A 18 -3.41 -2.08 10.30
N LEU A 19 -3.30 -1.16 9.33
CA LEU A 19 -4.47 -0.57 8.65
C LEU A 19 -4.81 -1.28 7.33
N GLY A 20 -3.81 -1.87 6.68
CA GLY A 20 -3.94 -2.53 5.37
C GLY A 20 -3.08 -1.85 4.32
N GLU A 21 -3.50 -1.92 3.05
CA GLU A 21 -2.76 -1.37 1.90
C GLU A 21 -2.46 0.13 2.02
N ASP A 22 -1.23 0.55 1.68
CA ASP A 22 -0.88 1.96 1.51
C ASP A 22 -1.34 2.51 0.15
N LYS A 23 -2.59 2.98 0.13
CA LYS A 23 -3.25 3.65 -1.00
C LYS A 23 -2.59 4.94 -1.47
N GLY A 24 -1.66 5.51 -0.70
CA GLY A 24 -1.06 6.80 -1.00
C GLY A 24 -2.03 7.97 -0.78
N THR A 25 -1.88 9.01 -1.60
CA THR A 25 -2.56 10.29 -1.39
C THR A 25 -4.03 10.22 -1.74
N ARG A 26 -4.87 10.81 -0.89
CA ARG A 26 -6.30 10.98 -1.16
C ARG A 26 -6.51 11.80 -2.45
N PRO A 27 -7.48 11.42 -3.30
CA PRO A 27 -7.80 12.20 -4.51
C PRO A 27 -8.25 13.63 -4.20
N ASP A 28 -8.03 14.53 -5.16
CA ASP A 28 -8.46 15.92 -5.09
C ASP A 28 -9.99 16.03 -5.21
N PRO A 29 -10.69 16.68 -4.26
CA PRO A 29 -12.14 16.89 -4.35
C PRO A 29 -12.58 17.76 -5.54
N GLU A 30 -11.71 18.64 -6.04
CA GLU A 30 -12.05 19.55 -7.15
C GLU A 30 -11.85 18.92 -8.55
N HIS A 31 -11.38 17.67 -8.60
CA HIS A 31 -11.17 16.97 -9.86
C HIS A 31 -12.50 16.65 -10.56
N GLU A 32 -12.57 16.78 -11.89
CA GLU A 32 -13.81 16.54 -12.67
C GLU A 32 -14.42 15.14 -12.44
N LYS A 33 -13.56 14.15 -12.18
CA LYS A 33 -13.93 12.75 -11.85
C LYS A 33 -13.89 12.41 -10.36
N ALA A 34 -13.96 13.40 -9.46
CA ALA A 34 -13.76 13.20 -8.03
C ALA A 34 -14.65 12.09 -7.45
N GLN A 35 -15.94 12.03 -7.82
CA GLN A 35 -16.84 11.00 -7.29
C GLN A 35 -16.33 9.57 -7.53
N THR A 36 -15.97 9.24 -8.78
CA THR A 36 -15.46 7.91 -9.13
C THR A 36 -14.12 7.64 -8.44
N LEU A 37 -13.20 8.62 -8.45
CA LEU A 37 -11.89 8.47 -7.82
C LEU A 37 -11.99 8.24 -6.30
N PHE A 38 -12.92 8.91 -5.63
CA PHE A 38 -13.17 8.71 -4.21
C PHE A 38 -13.82 7.36 -3.92
N VAL A 39 -14.72 6.88 -4.77
CA VAL A 39 -15.29 5.52 -4.64
C VAL A 39 -14.17 4.49 -4.73
N ASP A 40 -13.31 4.57 -5.74
CA ASP A 40 -12.20 3.65 -5.91
C ASP A 40 -11.22 3.73 -4.73
N TYR A 41 -10.87 4.95 -4.32
CA TYR A 41 -9.98 5.19 -3.18
C TYR A 41 -10.56 4.65 -1.86
N LEU A 42 -11.84 4.81 -1.58
CA LEU A 42 -12.44 4.39 -0.32
C LEU A 42 -12.67 2.88 -0.26
N TYR A 43 -13.11 2.27 -1.35
CA TYR A 43 -13.67 0.91 -1.32
C TYR A 43 -12.78 -0.17 -1.95
N LEU A 44 -12.03 0.13 -3.01
CA LEU A 44 -11.27 -0.89 -3.75
C LEU A 44 -9.87 -1.02 -3.17
N ARG A 45 -9.41 -2.23 -2.82
CA ARG A 45 -8.04 -2.46 -2.30
C ARG A 45 -7.39 -3.63 -2.99
N ASP A 46 -6.09 -3.53 -3.22
CA ASP A 46 -5.29 -4.64 -3.70
C ASP A 46 -5.03 -5.62 -2.53
N ASN A 47 -5.18 -6.91 -2.81
CA ASN A 47 -4.92 -7.98 -1.85
C ASN A 47 -4.04 -9.07 -2.48
N PRO A 48 -2.79 -8.75 -2.84
CA PRO A 48 -1.88 -9.72 -3.43
C PRO A 48 -1.47 -10.79 -2.41
N ALA A 49 -1.41 -12.04 -2.86
CA ALA A 49 -0.77 -13.12 -2.14
C ALA A 49 0.74 -13.06 -2.41
N GLY A 50 1.51 -12.54 -1.44
CA GLY A 50 2.94 -12.26 -1.61
C GLY A 50 3.32 -10.90 -1.01
N PRO A 51 4.39 -10.26 -1.50
CA PRO A 51 4.80 -8.93 -1.06
C PRO A 51 3.68 -7.90 -1.23
N ASN A 52 3.28 -7.26 -0.14
CA ASN A 52 2.26 -6.22 -0.11
C ASN A 52 2.78 -4.97 0.61
N ASN A 53 2.38 -3.79 0.11
CA ASN A 53 2.71 -2.50 0.69
C ASN A 53 1.63 -2.09 1.67
N GLU A 54 1.96 -2.07 2.96
CA GLU A 54 0.99 -1.86 4.03
C GLU A 54 1.33 -0.64 4.88
N LEU A 55 0.30 -0.06 5.48
CA LEU A 55 0.41 1.04 6.43
C LEU A 55 0.19 0.53 7.86
N TRP A 56 1.15 0.80 8.73
CA TRP A 56 1.20 0.34 10.11
C TRP A 56 1.39 1.54 11.05
N TYR A 57 0.66 1.55 12.18
CA TYR A 57 0.74 2.60 13.19
C TYR A 57 1.41 2.07 14.46
N HIS A 58 2.46 2.74 14.95
CA HIS A 58 3.15 2.33 16.18
C HIS A 58 2.43 2.85 17.43
N ALA A 59 1.30 2.24 17.75
CA ALA A 59 0.36 2.69 18.79
C ALA A 59 0.97 2.74 20.20
N GLN A 60 1.78 1.75 20.56
CA GLN A 60 2.38 1.63 21.90
C GLN A 60 3.81 2.23 21.99
N GLY A 61 4.21 3.05 21.00
CA GLY A 61 5.55 3.65 20.95
C GLY A 61 5.57 5.06 20.38
N CYS A 62 6.26 5.27 19.26
CA CYS A 62 6.48 6.62 18.70
C CYS A 62 5.23 7.28 18.10
N ARG A 63 4.12 6.55 17.96
CA ARG A 63 2.86 7.04 17.38
C ARG A 63 3.02 7.57 15.94
N GLN A 64 4.01 7.05 15.21
CA GLN A 64 4.23 7.37 13.81
C GLN A 64 3.61 6.31 12.91
N TRP A 65 3.30 6.73 11.68
CA TRP A 65 2.89 5.83 10.60
C TRP A 65 4.11 5.31 9.84
N LEU A 66 4.11 4.01 9.59
CA LEU A 66 5.15 3.28 8.89
C LEU A 66 4.56 2.65 7.63
N ARG A 67 5.33 2.71 6.53
CA ARG A 67 5.12 1.87 5.34
C ARG A 67 5.92 0.61 5.53
N VAL A 68 5.26 -0.53 5.45
CA VAL A 68 5.87 -1.85 5.63
C VAL A 68 5.62 -2.66 4.39
N VAL A 69 6.68 -3.22 3.81
CA VAL A 69 6.56 -4.22 2.76
C VAL A 69 6.63 -5.58 3.43
N ARG A 70 5.52 -6.32 3.40
CA ARG A 70 5.39 -7.62 4.06
C ARG A 70 4.92 -8.67 3.08
N ASN A 71 5.52 -9.84 3.12
CA ASN A 71 4.98 -10.99 2.41
C ASN A 71 3.76 -11.54 3.18
N THR A 72 2.59 -11.49 2.57
CA THR A 72 1.32 -11.90 3.19
C THR A 72 1.20 -13.41 3.39
N THR A 73 1.99 -14.22 2.68
CA THR A 73 1.99 -15.68 2.81
C THR A 73 3.03 -16.20 3.79
N THR A 74 4.22 -15.60 3.84
CA THR A 74 5.32 -16.05 4.70
C THR A 74 5.50 -15.24 5.97
N HIS A 75 4.81 -14.10 6.08
CA HIS A 75 4.96 -13.16 7.20
C HIS A 75 6.35 -12.52 7.32
N GLU A 76 7.18 -12.62 6.29
CA GLU A 76 8.48 -11.94 6.20
C GLU A 76 8.31 -10.42 6.03
N ILE A 77 9.06 -9.64 6.80
CA ILE A 77 9.15 -8.18 6.64
C ILE A 77 10.33 -7.87 5.71
N ILE A 78 10.03 -7.29 4.55
CA ILE A 78 11.00 -6.96 3.51
C ILE A 78 11.59 -5.57 3.75
N SER A 79 10.75 -4.59 4.12
CA SER A 79 11.21 -3.24 4.48
C SER A 79 10.26 -2.52 5.42
N VAL A 80 10.80 -1.55 6.17
CA VAL A 80 10.06 -0.64 7.05
C VAL A 80 10.58 0.77 6.84
N GLU A 81 9.69 1.69 6.47
CA GLU A 81 10.00 3.09 6.21
C GLU A 81 9.00 4.01 6.92
N LEU A 82 9.39 5.25 7.18
CA LEU A 82 8.45 6.27 7.67
C LEU A 82 7.51 6.68 6.54
N ALA A 83 6.20 6.73 6.82
CA ALA A 83 5.22 7.15 5.83
C ALA A 83 5.34 8.64 5.47
N ALA A 84 5.86 9.46 6.40
CA ALA A 84 6.06 10.90 6.23
C ALA A 84 7.16 11.24 5.23
N THR A 85 8.22 10.42 5.16
CA THR A 85 9.17 10.47 4.03
C THR A 85 8.39 10.02 2.81
N GLY A 86 8.09 10.96 1.90
CA GLY A 86 7.24 10.70 0.73
C GLY A 86 7.71 9.46 -0.03
N LYS A 87 6.77 8.71 -0.65
CA LYS A 87 7.13 7.62 -1.55
C LYS A 87 8.14 8.21 -2.53
N LYS A 88 9.36 7.66 -2.58
CA LYS A 88 10.22 7.84 -3.75
C LYS A 88 9.39 7.27 -4.89
N THR A 89 8.72 8.13 -5.66
CA THR A 89 8.06 7.74 -6.88
C THR A 89 9.14 7.13 -7.75
N ALA A 90 9.13 5.80 -7.87
CA ALA A 90 9.74 5.18 -9.03
C ALA A 90 9.06 5.83 -10.24
N GLU A 91 9.83 6.59 -10.99
CA GLU A 91 9.38 7.33 -12.16
C GLU A 91 8.59 6.41 -13.10
N ASN A 92 7.37 6.82 -13.40
CA ASN A 92 6.47 6.16 -14.33
C ASN A 92 6.93 6.47 -15.75
N THR A 93 7.27 5.47 -16.57
CA THR A 93 7.24 5.44 -18.06
C THR A 93 7.60 3.98 -18.45
N LYS A 94 6.69 3.14 -18.92
CA LYS A 94 6.08 3.20 -20.26
C LYS A 94 4.70 2.53 -20.29
N ASP A 95 3.81 3.19 -21.01
CA ASP A 95 2.54 2.69 -21.53
C ASP A 95 2.62 1.25 -22.04
N LYS A 96 1.63 0.45 -21.63
CA LYS A 96 1.20 -0.70 -22.42
C LYS A 96 -0.30 -0.57 -22.64
N PRO A 97 -0.78 -0.36 -23.89
CA PRO A 97 -2.20 -0.32 -24.14
C PRO A 97 -2.78 -1.71 -23.91
N ALA A 98 -3.96 -1.75 -23.31
CA ALA A 98 -4.74 -2.96 -23.13
C ALA A 98 -5.11 -3.55 -24.50
N GLU A 99 -4.47 -4.66 -24.86
CA GLU A 99 -4.82 -5.45 -26.03
C GLU A 99 -6.12 -6.20 -25.74
N LYS A 100 -7.23 -5.72 -26.33
CA LYS A 100 -8.51 -6.44 -26.38
C LYS A 100 -8.36 -7.63 -27.33
N THR A 101 -8.09 -8.81 -26.79
CA THR A 101 -8.34 -10.05 -27.52
C THR A 101 -9.84 -10.29 -27.57
N ARG A 102 -10.47 -9.88 -28.69
CA ARG A 102 -11.80 -10.37 -29.06
C ARG A 102 -11.67 -11.87 -29.33
N SER A 103 -12.23 -12.69 -28.45
CA SER A 103 -12.47 -14.10 -28.75
C SER A 103 -13.57 -14.16 -29.82
N ASN A 104 -13.15 -14.37 -31.08
CA ASN A 104 -14.01 -14.95 -32.09
C ASN A 104 -13.80 -16.46 -32.01
N ASN A 105 -14.82 -17.19 -31.55
CA ASN A 105 -15.05 -18.53 -32.07
C ASN A 105 -16.54 -18.69 -32.34
N ALA A 106 -16.83 -18.85 -33.63
CA ALA A 106 -18.10 -19.33 -34.12
C ALA A 106 -18.28 -20.80 -33.71
N CYS A 107 -19.47 -21.11 -33.21
CA CYS A 107 -20.32 -22.19 -33.68
C CYS A 107 -21.77 -21.78 -33.38
#